data_AF-A0A3C1HZK0-F1
#
_entry.id   AF-A0A3C1HZK0-F1
#
_cell.length_a   1.000
_cell.length_b   1.000
_cell.length_c   1.000
_cell.angle_alpha   90.00
_cell.angle_beta   90.00
_cell.angle_gamma   90.00
#
_symmetry.space_group_name_H-M   'P 1'
#
loop_
_entity.id
_entity.type
_entity.pdbx_description
1 polymer ?
#
loop_
_entity_poly.entity_id
_entity_poly.type
_entity_poly.pdbx_seq_one_letter_code
_entity_poly.pdbx_strand_id
1 'polypeptide(L)'
;MFSDEFLKNPWILLIFAWTFVALIIGYMYQRRIIKKTYADDERSKYIFNRAKSGSWNFMLIVMLIAMPVVVMFDGVSFSYFFLMAILFLHGITMGVSALYYHFKEN
;
A
#
# COMPACT_ATOMS: atom_id res chain seq x y z
N MET A 1 -22.09 7.14 5.41
CA MET A 1 -22.00 8.38 6.19
C MET A 1 -21.29 8.03 7.49
N PHE A 2 -20.26 8.75 7.92
CA PHE A 2 -19.60 8.46 9.20
C PHE A 2 -20.63 8.60 10.34
N SER A 3 -20.54 7.76 11.37
CA SER A 3 -21.44 7.89 12.52
C SER A 3 -21.17 9.21 13.25
N ASP A 4 -22.20 9.81 13.85
CA ASP A 4 -22.04 11.06 14.60
C ASP A 4 -21.04 10.91 15.77
N GLU A 5 -20.95 9.70 16.33
CA GLU A 5 -19.96 9.36 17.36
C GLU A 5 -18.53 9.34 16.82
N PHE A 6 -18.33 8.85 15.59
CA PHE A 6 -17.04 8.88 14.90
C PHE A 6 -16.57 10.32 14.63
N LEU A 7 -17.47 11.19 14.17
CA LEU A 7 -17.15 12.60 13.89
C LEU A 7 -16.89 13.41 15.17
N LYS A 8 -17.51 13.04 16.28
CA LYS A 8 -17.31 13.67 17.59
C LYS A 8 -16.02 13.25 18.29
N ASN A 9 -15.35 12.19 17.84
CA ASN A 9 -14.11 11.72 18.44
C ASN A 9 -12.88 12.31 17.74
N PRO A 10 -12.29 13.41 18.26
CA PRO A 10 -11.19 14.11 17.59
C PRO A 10 -9.95 13.23 17.43
N TRP A 11 -9.77 12.23 18.29
CA TRP A 11 -8.60 11.34 18.26
C TRP A 11 -8.54 10.48 16.99
N ILE A 12 -9.68 10.06 16.46
CA ILE A 12 -9.75 9.24 15.25
C ILE A 12 -9.24 10.03 14.05
N LEU A 13 -9.69 11.27 13.90
CA LEU A 13 -9.24 12.18 12.84
C LEU A 13 -7.74 12.48 12.97
N LEU A 14 -7.25 12.68 14.19
CA LEU A 14 -5.83 12.90 14.45
C LEU A 14 -4.97 11.67 14.10
N ILE A 15 -5.44 10.46 14.37
CA ILE A 15 -4.72 9.22 14.00
C ILE A 15 -4.62 9.09 12.47
N PHE A 16 -5.72 9.33 11.74
CA PHE A 16 -5.67 9.31 10.27
C PHE A 16 -4.72 10.38 9.74
N ALA A 17 -4.84 11.63 10.21
CA ALA A 17 -3.95 12.73 9.81
C ALA A 17 -2.48 12.42 10.12
N TRP A 18 -2.18 11.89 11.30
CA TRP A 18 -0.84 11.49 11.70
C TRP A 18 -0.28 10.39 10.79
N THR A 19 -1.10 9.41 10.42
CA THR A 19 -0.68 8.33 9.51
C THR A 19 -0.24 8.90 8.15
N PHE A 20 -1.00 9.83 7.57
CA PHE A 20 -0.62 10.50 6.33
C PHE A 20 0.67 11.32 6.47
N VAL A 21 0.81 12.08 7.56
CA VAL A 21 2.01 12.87 7.84
C VAL A 21 3.23 11.96 8.00
N ALA A 22 3.11 10.85 8.73
CA ALA A 22 4.17 9.89 8.94
C ALA A 22 4.62 9.24 7.62
N LEU A 23 3.69 8.92 6.71
CA LEU A 23 4.01 8.40 5.38
C LEU A 23 4.80 9.42 4.55
N ILE A 24 4.40 10.70 4.58
CA ILE A 24 5.11 11.77 3.87
C ILE A 24 6.51 11.96 4.45
N ILE A 25 6.64 12.03 5.77
CA ILE A 25 7.94 12.18 6.44
C ILE A 25 8.84 10.98 6.12
N GLY A 26 8.32 9.76 6.22
CA GLY A 26 9.04 8.54 5.88
C GLY A 26 9.54 8.55 4.43
N TYR A 27 8.69 8.94 3.49
CA TYR A 27 9.06 9.09 2.07
C TYR A 27 10.17 10.13 1.87
N MET A 28 10.05 11.30 2.50
CA MET A 28 11.05 12.36 2.41
C MET A 28 12.39 11.95 3.04
N TYR A 29 12.33 11.28 4.19
CA TYR A 29 13.50 10.79 4.91
C TYR A 29 14.25 9.73 4.08
N GLN A 30 13.52 8.77 3.52
CA GLN A 30 14.06 7.77 2.62
C GLN A 30 14.76 8.41 1.41
N ARG A 31 14.13 9.40 0.76
CA ARG A 31 14.78 10.16 -0.33
C ARG A 31 16.05 10.89 0.09
N ARG A 32 16.10 11.41 1.32
CA ARG A 32 17.27 12.14 1.83
C ARG A 32 18.43 11.20 2.20
N ILE A 33 18.15 10.04 2.80
CA ILE A 33 19.20 9.05 3.13
C ILE A 33 19.81 8.49 1.85
N ILE A 34 18.98 8.05 0.90
CA ILE A 34 19.45 7.42 -0.34
C ILE A 34 20.42 8.35 -1.10
N LYS A 35 20.19 9.67 -1.07
CA LYS A 35 21.09 10.66 -1.66
C LYS A 35 22.41 10.85 -0.91
N LYS A 36 22.46 10.58 0.39
CA LYS A 36 23.64 10.87 1.24
C LYS A 36 24.65 9.72 1.32
N THR A 37 24.21 8.47 1.15
CA THR A 37 25.05 7.31 1.44
C THR A 37 25.77 6.69 0.23
N TYR A 38 25.61 7.22 -1.00
CA TYR A 38 26.01 6.52 -2.22
C TYR A 38 25.48 5.06 -2.28
N ALA A 39 24.48 4.71 -1.45
CA ALA A 39 23.86 3.39 -1.35
C ALA A 39 22.94 3.09 -2.55
N ASP A 40 23.13 3.84 -3.62
CA ASP A 40 22.41 3.83 -4.87
C ASP A 40 23.17 2.99 -5.93
N ASP A 41 24.10 2.14 -5.46
CA ASP A 41 24.68 1.05 -6.22
C ASP A 41 23.57 0.18 -6.82
N GLU A 42 23.78 -0.28 -8.05
CA GLU A 42 22.81 -1.11 -8.79
C GLU A 42 22.34 -2.31 -7.97
N ARG A 43 23.24 -2.90 -7.15
CA ARG A 43 22.92 -4.01 -6.25
C ARG A 43 21.90 -3.63 -5.17
N SER A 44 22.04 -2.46 -4.56
CA SER A 44 21.12 -1.99 -3.50
C SER A 44 19.75 -1.69 -4.09
N LYS A 45 19.69 -1.04 -5.26
CA LYS A 45 18.46 -0.82 -6.03
C LYS A 45 17.79 -2.13 -6.43
N TYR A 46 18.57 -3.10 -6.88
CA TYR A 46 18.08 -4.43 -7.25
C TYR A 46 17.46 -5.16 -6.05
N ILE A 47 18.15 -5.21 -4.91
CA ILE A 47 17.64 -5.81 -3.68
C ILE A 47 16.37 -5.10 -3.20
N PHE A 48 16.37 -3.77 -3.19
CA PHE A 48 15.22 -2.98 -2.77
C PHE A 48 14.00 -3.18 -3.69
N ASN A 49 14.21 -3.17 -5.01
CA ASN A 49 13.13 -3.41 -5.98
C ASN A 49 12.57 -4.84 -5.84
N ARG A 50 13.43 -5.83 -5.59
CA ARG A 50 13.00 -7.21 -5.32
C ARG A 50 12.23 -7.33 -4.01
N ALA A 51 12.69 -6.66 -2.95
CA ALA A 51 11.98 -6.60 -1.67
C ALA A 51 10.62 -5.91 -1.81
N LYS A 52 10.54 -4.81 -2.58
CA LYS A 52 9.27 -4.12 -2.89
C LYS A 52 8.32 -5.06 -3.63
N SER A 53 8.77 -5.73 -4.70
CA SER A 53 7.97 -6.72 -5.42
C SER A 53 7.51 -7.88 -4.52
N GLY A 54 8.41 -8.41 -3.69
CA GLY A 54 8.08 -9.45 -2.71
C GLY A 54 7.04 -8.99 -1.68
N SER A 55 7.14 -7.74 -1.20
CA SER A 55 6.16 -7.17 -0.26
C SER A 55 4.77 -7.06 -0.86
N TRP A 56 4.67 -6.74 -2.16
CA TRP A 56 3.39 -6.73 -2.89
C TRP A 56 2.80 -8.14 -3.02
N ASN A 57 3.61 -9.15 -3.35
CA ASN A 57 3.15 -10.54 -3.39
C ASN A 57 2.68 -11.02 -2.02
N PHE A 58 3.38 -10.66 -0.95
CA PHE A 58 2.97 -10.97 0.41
C PHE A 58 1.66 -10.28 0.78
N MET A 59 1.48 -9.01 0.41
CA MET A 59 0.23 -8.28 0.65
C MET A 59 -0.96 -8.94 -0.07
N LEU A 60 -0.75 -9.49 -1.27
CA LEU A 60 -1.77 -10.26 -1.97
C LEU A 60 -2.26 -11.45 -1.12
N ILE A 61 -1.33 -12.22 -0.53
CA ILE A 61 -1.66 -13.33 0.37
C ILE A 61 -2.44 -12.82 1.58
N VAL A 62 -1.99 -11.72 2.21
CA VAL A 62 -2.67 -11.12 3.34
C VAL A 62 -4.10 -10.70 2.98
N MET A 63 -4.32 -10.08 1.82
CA MET A 63 -5.66 -9.69 1.35
C MET A 63 -6.57 -10.89 1.08
N LEU A 64 -6.02 -11.97 0.50
CA LEU A 64 -6.77 -13.21 0.26
C LEU A 64 -7.21 -13.88 1.56
N ILE A 65 -6.42 -13.78 2.64
CA ILE A 65 -6.80 -14.27 3.97
C ILE A 65 -7.77 -13.31 4.66
N ALA A 66 -7.60 -11.99 4.49
CA ALA A 66 -8.48 -10.99 5.09
C ALA A 66 -9.93 -11.09 4.60
N MET A 67 -10.14 -11.45 3.33
CA MET A 67 -11.49 -11.59 2.75
C MET A 67 -12.40 -12.61 3.46
N PRO A 68 -12.02 -13.90 3.61
CA PRO A 68 -12.85 -14.86 4.32
C PRO A 68 -13.02 -14.48 5.79
N VAL A 69 -12.01 -13.87 6.43
CA VAL A 69 -12.14 -13.35 7.79
C VAL A 69 -13.25 -12.30 7.88
N VAL A 70 -13.25 -11.30 7.00
CA VAL A 70 -14.31 -10.27 6.96
C VAL A 70 -15.68 -10.90 6.72
N VAL A 71 -15.79 -11.87 5.80
CA VAL A 71 -17.06 -12.55 5.54
C VAL A 71 -17.55 -13.36 6.75
N MET A 72 -16.65 -13.98 7.50
CA MET A 72 -17.02 -14.75 8.70
C MET A 72 -17.56 -13.87 9.84
N PHE A 73 -17.01 -12.67 10.03
CA PHE A 73 -17.37 -11.80 11.16
C PHE A 73 -18.44 -10.76 10.81
N ASP A 74 -18.36 -10.14 9.63
CA ASP A 74 -19.25 -9.05 9.20
C ASP A 74 -20.17 -9.44 8.03
N GLY A 75 -20.03 -10.67 7.50
CA GLY A 75 -20.75 -11.09 6.30
C GLY A 75 -20.25 -10.39 5.03
N VAL A 76 -21.05 -10.48 3.96
CA VAL A 76 -20.78 -9.74 2.71
C VAL A 76 -21.15 -8.27 2.92
N SER A 77 -20.19 -7.51 3.43
CA SER A 77 -20.35 -6.10 3.79
C SER A 77 -19.50 -5.18 2.90
N PHE A 78 -19.58 -3.87 3.14
CA PHE A 78 -18.72 -2.89 2.46
C PHE A 78 -17.23 -3.24 2.54
N SER A 79 -16.76 -3.71 3.69
CA SER A 79 -15.35 -4.09 3.91
C SER A 79 -14.89 -5.17 2.94
N TYR A 80 -15.76 -6.15 2.62
CA TYR A 80 -15.47 -7.19 1.65
C TYR A 80 -15.32 -6.62 0.22
N PHE A 81 -16.27 -5.79 -0.22
CA PHE A 81 -16.22 -5.15 -1.53
C PHE A 81 -15.04 -4.19 -1.66
N PHE A 82 -14.69 -3.50 -0.56
CA PHE A 82 -13.53 -2.63 -0.50
C PHE A 82 -12.22 -3.42 -0.64
N LEU A 83 -12.07 -4.54 0.06
CA LEU A 83 -10.93 -5.45 -0.13
C LEU A 83 -10.87 -6.00 -1.57
N MET A 84 -12.02 -6.32 -2.17
CA MET A 84 -12.09 -6.76 -3.58
C MET A 84 -11.64 -5.66 -4.54
N ALA A 85 -12.08 -4.42 -4.33
CA ALA A 85 -11.64 -3.29 -5.12
C ALA A 85 -10.13 -3.05 -5.00
N ILE A 86 -9.57 -3.16 -3.79
CA ILE A 86 -8.11 -3.05 -3.58
C ILE A 86 -7.38 -4.18 -4.32
N LEU A 87 -7.85 -5.42 -4.23
CA LEU A 87 -7.23 -6.56 -4.92
C LEU A 87 -7.23 -6.36 -6.43
N PHE A 88 -8.34 -5.87 -6.99
CA PHE A 88 -8.46 -5.57 -8.41
C PHE A 88 -7.54 -4.43 -8.85
N LEU A 89 -7.54 -3.31 -8.10
CA LEU A 89 -6.64 -2.18 -8.35
C LEU A 89 -5.18 -2.60 -8.24
N HIS A 90 -4.84 -3.47 -7.30
CA HIS A 90 -3.49 -4.02 -7.16
C HIS A 90 -3.06 -4.75 -8.44
N GLY A 91 -3.92 -5.63 -8.99
CA GLY A 91 -3.68 -6.29 -10.27
C GLY A 91 -3.53 -5.32 -11.45
N ILE A 92 -4.40 -4.29 -11.53
CA ILE A 92 -4.30 -3.24 -12.56
C ILE A 92 -2.97 -2.51 -12.46
N THR A 93 -2.54 -2.10 -11.26
CA THR A 93 -1.28 -1.36 -11.10
C THR A 93 -0.08 -2.18 -11.55
N MET A 94 -0.09 -3.49 -11.34
CA MET A 94 0.94 -4.39 -11.86
C MET A 94 0.90 -4.44 -13.40
N GLY A 95 -0.27 -4.65 -14.00
CA GLY A 95 -0.43 -4.70 -15.45
C GLY A 95 -0.02 -3.39 -16.14
N VAL A 96 -0.47 -2.24 -15.63
CA VAL A 96 -0.09 -0.92 -16.14
C VAL A 96 1.41 -0.68 -16.01
N SER A 97 2.00 -1.03 -14.85
CA SER A 97 3.46 -0.88 -14.66
C SER A 97 4.23 -1.75 -15.64
N ALA A 98 3.83 -3.03 -15.81
CA ALA A 98 4.47 -3.95 -16.73
C ALA A 98 4.41 -3.44 -18.18
N LEU A 99 3.24 -2.97 -18.63
CA LEU A 99 3.08 -2.38 -19.96
C LEU A 99 3.93 -1.12 -20.14
N TYR A 100 3.94 -0.23 -19.14
CA TYR A 100 4.73 1.00 -19.19
C TYR A 100 6.23 0.72 -19.37
N TYR A 101 6.79 -0.21 -18.59
CA TYR A 101 8.21 -0.56 -18.73
C TYR A 101 8.49 -1.31 -20.03
N HIS A 102 7.59 -2.19 -20.48
CA HIS A 102 7.71 -2.89 -21.76
C HIS A 102 7.78 -1.94 -22.96
N PHE A 103 6.97 -0.88 -23.00
CA PHE A 103 7.00 0.11 -24.10
C PHE A 103 8.11 1.15 -23.98
N LYS A 104 8.73 1.27 -22.81
CA LYS A 104 9.84 2.22 -22.58
C LYS A 104 11.20 1.61 -22.90
N GLU A 105 11.35 0.30 -22.66
CA GLU A 105 12.60 -0.43 -22.85
C GLU A 105 12.73 -1.10 -24.22
N ASN A 106 11.62 -1.23 -24.96
CA ASN A 106 11.57 -1.57 -26.39
C ASN A 106 11.48 -0.31 -27.26
#